data_AF-A0A0C9UDW1-F1
#
_entry.id   AF-A0A0C9UDW1-F1
#
_cell.length_a   1.000
_cell.length_b   1.000
_cell.length_c   1.000
_cell.angle_alpha   90.00
_cell.angle_beta   90.00
_cell.angle_gamma   90.00
#
_symmetry.space_group_name_H-M   'P 1'
#
loop_
_entity.id
_entity.type
_entity.pdbx_description
1 polymer ?
#
loop_
_entity_poly.entity_id
_entity_poly.type
_entity_poly.pdbx_seq_one_letter_code
_entity_poly.pdbx_strand_id
1 'polypeptide(L)'
;KFTYMNMMWLRHPEQLTDLSLAADYDPMKRFDSLDGKLQGQLRELQQAVPSKFHEEFTNILFWKEFKSQMQQQRSNGITRIRHTVGASIFDCKPSELDTATARMKFKEDIGFIEEADGTTRYKSLCLILYKDYEGHHEKRKIFLNPSLFQARYTLSVDMQLQPVGSSTNIHYQDDFEYYLKYLHKGVQTEDRHIMAIFRTWNEHFY
;
A
#
# COMPACT_ATOMS: atom_id res chain seq x y z
N LYS A 1 -9.17 1.31 -12.53
CA LYS A 1 -9.72 0.91 -11.20
C LYS A 1 -8.58 0.68 -10.21
N PHE A 2 -8.35 1.62 -9.29
CA PHE A 2 -7.48 1.43 -8.11
C PHE A 2 -8.26 0.90 -6.88
N THR A 3 -9.57 0.67 -7.03
CA THR A 3 -10.50 0.23 -5.97
C THR A 3 -10.06 -0.98 -5.17
N TYR A 4 -9.25 -1.87 -5.76
CA TYR A 4 -8.61 -2.94 -5.00
C TYR A 4 -7.77 -2.37 -3.85
N MET A 5 -6.89 -1.39 -4.10
CA MET A 5 -6.03 -0.75 -3.09
C MET A 5 -6.81 0.03 -2.01
N ASN A 6 -7.94 0.65 -2.37
CA ASN A 6 -8.80 1.35 -1.41
C ASN A 6 -9.44 0.38 -0.40
N MET A 7 -9.77 -0.83 -0.86
CA MET A 7 -10.31 -1.96 -0.11
C MET A 7 -9.52 -2.39 1.12
N MET A 8 -8.23 -2.04 1.18
CA MET A 8 -7.28 -2.94 1.81
C MET A 8 -6.95 -2.59 3.24
N TRP A 9 -7.01 -1.32 3.64
CA TRP A 9 -6.56 -0.89 4.96
C TRP A 9 -7.66 -0.51 5.93
N LEU A 10 -7.43 -0.91 7.18
CA LEU A 10 -7.99 -0.26 8.35
C LEU A 10 -6.86 0.50 9.03
N ARG A 11 -6.86 1.81 8.83
CA ARG A 11 -6.04 2.77 9.56
C ARG A 11 -6.58 2.84 10.98
N HIS A 12 -5.74 2.55 11.97
CA HIS A 12 -6.13 2.58 13.39
C HIS A 12 -7.54 1.99 13.58
N PRO A 13 -7.73 0.67 13.38
CA PRO A 13 -9.08 0.08 13.35
C PRO A 13 -9.87 0.33 14.63
N GLU A 14 -9.18 0.47 15.78
CA GLU A 14 -9.77 0.85 17.07
C GLU A 14 -10.28 2.31 17.14
N GLN A 15 -9.98 3.14 16.14
CA GLN A 15 -10.51 4.49 15.96
C GLN A 15 -11.57 4.54 14.86
N LEU A 16 -11.68 3.52 14.00
CA LEU A 16 -12.75 3.40 13.00
C LEU A 16 -14.04 2.84 13.61
N THR A 17 -13.92 1.99 14.63
CA THR A 17 -15.06 1.43 15.39
C THR A 17 -15.97 2.50 15.96
N ASP A 18 -15.39 3.60 16.42
CA ASP A 18 -16.08 4.63 17.19
C ASP A 18 -16.36 5.88 16.33
N LEU A 19 -15.98 5.86 15.06
CA LEU A 19 -16.06 7.01 14.16
C LEU A 19 -17.43 7.13 13.50
N SER A 20 -18.11 8.25 13.73
CA SER A 20 -19.28 8.66 12.94
C SER A 20 -18.88 9.49 11.72
N LEU A 21 -19.66 9.44 10.64
CA LEU A 21 -19.40 10.24 9.44
C LEU A 21 -19.53 11.74 9.72
N ALA A 22 -18.46 12.50 9.48
CA ALA A 22 -18.45 13.96 9.59
C ALA A 22 -19.14 14.60 8.36
N ALA A 23 -20.14 15.46 8.59
CA ALA A 23 -20.94 16.07 7.52
C ALA A 23 -20.15 17.07 6.66
N ASP A 24 -19.10 17.65 7.20
CA ASP A 24 -18.20 18.64 6.60
C ASP A 24 -16.94 18.01 5.95
N TYR A 25 -16.91 16.68 5.80
CA TYR A 25 -15.78 15.95 5.22
C TYR A 25 -15.45 16.42 3.79
N ASP A 26 -14.29 17.06 3.64
CA ASP A 26 -13.71 17.48 2.37
C ASP A 26 -12.75 16.40 1.84
N PRO A 27 -13.09 15.68 0.75
CA PRO A 27 -12.22 14.65 0.18
C PRO A 27 -10.89 15.18 -0.35
N MET A 28 -10.79 16.47 -0.67
CA MET A 28 -9.55 17.10 -1.14
C MET A 28 -8.54 17.30 -0.01
N LYS A 29 -9.02 17.44 1.24
CA LYS A 29 -8.22 17.59 2.47
C LYS A 29 -8.02 16.27 3.22
N ARG A 30 -8.46 15.14 2.64
CA ARG A 30 -8.40 13.81 3.24
C ARG A 30 -7.03 13.47 3.86
N PHE A 31 -5.92 13.92 3.26
CA PHE A 31 -4.57 13.57 3.70
C PHE A 31 -3.88 14.63 4.59
N ASP A 32 -4.62 15.61 5.08
CA ASP A 32 -4.06 16.73 5.86
C ASP A 32 -4.17 16.54 7.38
N SER A 33 -5.12 15.73 7.86
CA SER A 33 -5.27 15.37 9.27
C SER A 33 -5.53 13.88 9.47
N LEU A 34 -5.35 13.37 10.69
CA LEU A 34 -5.68 11.99 11.05
C LEU A 34 -7.17 11.70 10.81
N ASP A 35 -8.05 12.57 11.32
CA ASP A 35 -9.50 12.55 11.13
C ASP A 35 -9.89 12.52 9.66
N GLY A 36 -9.31 13.37 8.81
CA GLY A 36 -9.57 13.36 7.37
C GLY A 36 -9.25 12.00 6.75
N LYS A 37 -8.14 11.38 7.16
CA LYS A 37 -7.72 10.09 6.62
C LYS A 37 -8.59 8.93 7.13
N LEU A 38 -9.08 9.01 8.37
CA LEU A 38 -10.04 8.05 8.97
C LEU A 38 -11.42 8.18 8.33
N GLN A 39 -11.97 9.39 8.25
CA GLN A 39 -13.26 9.70 7.60
C GLN A 39 -13.29 9.20 6.15
N GLY A 40 -12.25 9.49 5.38
CA GLY A 40 -12.16 9.02 4.00
C GLY A 40 -12.13 7.50 3.87
N GLN A 41 -11.59 6.78 4.86
CA GLN A 41 -11.53 5.32 4.84
C GLN A 41 -12.83 4.67 5.32
N LEU A 42 -13.49 5.21 6.36
CA LEU A 42 -14.83 4.77 6.76
C LEU A 42 -15.81 4.88 5.58
N ARG A 43 -15.70 5.95 4.79
CA ARG A 43 -16.48 6.16 3.56
C ARG A 43 -16.15 5.15 2.46
N GLU A 44 -14.89 4.76 2.28
CA GLU A 44 -14.50 3.69 1.34
C GLU A 44 -15.03 2.32 1.77
N LEU A 45 -14.98 2.02 3.07
CA LEU A 45 -15.56 0.79 3.63
C LEU A 45 -17.07 0.74 3.38
N GLN A 46 -17.80 1.84 3.62
CA GLN A 46 -19.24 1.92 3.31
C GLN A 46 -19.54 1.84 1.81
N GLN A 47 -18.71 2.39 0.94
CA GLN A 47 -18.90 2.26 -0.52
C GLN A 47 -18.71 0.82 -1.01
N ALA A 48 -17.92 0.01 -0.29
CA ALA A 48 -17.51 -1.31 -0.74
C ALA A 48 -18.16 -2.48 0.00
N VAL A 49 -18.55 -2.30 1.25
CA VAL A 49 -19.41 -3.21 1.99
C VAL A 49 -20.87 -2.94 1.60
N PRO A 50 -21.68 -3.96 1.24
CA PRO A 50 -23.09 -3.78 0.92
C PRO A 50 -23.87 -3.05 2.04
N SER A 51 -24.73 -2.11 1.67
CA SER A 51 -25.46 -1.23 2.60
C SER A 51 -26.23 -1.97 3.70
N LYS A 52 -26.75 -3.17 3.41
CA LYS A 52 -27.42 -4.06 4.38
C LYS A 52 -26.54 -4.52 5.56
N PHE A 53 -25.24 -4.25 5.53
CA PHE A 53 -24.29 -4.55 6.61
C PHE A 53 -23.70 -3.29 7.27
N HIS A 54 -24.16 -2.08 6.90
CA HIS A 54 -23.61 -0.84 7.49
C HIS A 54 -23.99 -0.67 8.96
N GLU A 55 -25.12 -1.22 9.40
CA GLU A 55 -25.52 -1.21 10.82
C GLU A 55 -24.54 -2.01 11.70
N GLU A 56 -23.93 -3.08 11.16
CA GLU A 56 -22.90 -3.88 11.83
C GLU A 56 -21.60 -3.09 12.08
N PHE A 57 -21.41 -1.91 11.50
CA PHE A 57 -20.25 -1.07 11.82
C PHE A 57 -20.32 -0.51 13.25
N THR A 58 -21.46 -0.61 13.94
CA THR A 58 -21.56 -0.32 15.39
C THR A 58 -21.26 -1.54 16.26
N ASN A 59 -21.06 -2.72 15.67
CA ASN A 59 -20.86 -3.99 16.37
C ASN A 59 -19.36 -4.29 16.55
N ILE A 60 -18.90 -4.33 17.81
CA ILE A 60 -17.50 -4.62 18.14
C ILE A 60 -17.05 -6.02 17.67
N LEU A 61 -17.96 -7.00 17.60
CA LEU A 61 -17.65 -8.34 17.11
C LEU A 61 -17.47 -8.35 15.59
N PHE A 62 -18.24 -7.55 14.85
CA PHE A 62 -18.04 -7.34 13.42
C PHE A 62 -16.63 -6.80 13.17
N TRP A 63 -16.21 -5.74 13.85
CA TRP A 63 -14.87 -5.16 13.68
C TRP A 63 -13.74 -6.10 14.11
N LYS A 64 -13.94 -6.93 15.15
CA LYS A 64 -12.97 -7.96 15.55
C LYS A 64 -12.76 -8.98 14.43
N GLU A 65 -13.84 -9.51 13.87
CA GLU A 65 -13.77 -10.52 12.80
C GLU A 65 -13.28 -9.90 11.48
N PHE A 66 -13.79 -8.73 11.13
CA PHE A 66 -13.36 -7.98 9.95
C PHE A 66 -11.85 -7.68 10.00
N LYS A 67 -11.30 -7.20 11.13
CA LYS A 67 -9.85 -7.08 11.34
C LYS A 67 -9.10 -8.40 11.09
N SER A 68 -9.62 -9.51 11.61
CA SER A 68 -9.00 -10.84 11.47
C SER A 68 -8.92 -11.27 10.00
N GLN A 69 -10.04 -11.19 9.27
CA GLN A 69 -10.12 -11.60 7.87
C GLN A 69 -9.27 -10.71 6.97
N MET A 70 -9.23 -9.40 7.22
CA MET A 70 -8.38 -8.45 6.49
C MET A 70 -6.88 -8.79 6.63
N GLN A 71 -6.47 -9.22 7.83
CA GLN A 71 -5.09 -9.64 8.13
C GLN A 71 -4.75 -11.01 7.51
N GLN A 72 -5.72 -11.92 7.42
CA GLN A 72 -5.53 -13.20 6.72
C GLN A 72 -5.39 -12.98 5.21
N GLN A 73 -6.25 -12.13 4.64
CA GLN A 73 -6.29 -11.84 3.20
C GLN A 73 -4.99 -11.20 2.70
N ARG A 74 -4.36 -10.32 3.50
CA ARG A 74 -2.95 -9.91 3.30
C ARG A 74 -2.05 -11.10 3.08
N SER A 75 -2.07 -11.98 4.08
CA SER A 75 -0.98 -12.93 4.32
C SER A 75 -0.96 -13.93 3.18
N ASN A 76 -2.13 -14.23 2.64
CA ASN A 76 -2.34 -14.89 1.36
C ASN A 76 -1.75 -14.08 0.19
N GLY A 77 -2.14 -12.81 0.01
CA GLY A 77 -1.66 -11.95 -1.09
C GLY A 77 -0.13 -11.80 -1.18
N ILE A 78 0.56 -11.55 -0.06
CA ILE A 78 2.05 -11.46 -0.07
C ILE A 78 2.68 -12.84 -0.33
N THR A 79 2.09 -13.90 0.21
CA THR A 79 2.55 -15.27 -0.05
C THR A 79 2.43 -15.62 -1.53
N ARG A 80 1.32 -15.21 -2.17
CA ARG A 80 1.13 -15.34 -3.61
C ARG A 80 2.14 -14.53 -4.43
N ILE A 81 2.42 -13.27 -4.08
CA ILE A 81 3.49 -12.51 -4.75
C ILE A 81 4.80 -13.30 -4.72
N ARG A 82 5.24 -13.76 -3.54
CA ARG A 82 6.51 -14.49 -3.39
C ARG A 82 6.56 -15.74 -4.28
N HIS A 83 5.52 -16.57 -4.25
CA HIS A 83 5.51 -17.83 -5.01
C HIS A 83 5.24 -17.67 -6.52
N THR A 84 4.48 -16.66 -6.94
CA THR A 84 4.07 -16.50 -8.36
C THR A 84 5.03 -15.62 -9.17
N VAL A 85 5.50 -14.50 -8.61
CA VAL A 85 6.33 -13.53 -9.34
C VAL A 85 7.57 -13.04 -8.57
N GLY A 86 7.71 -13.38 -7.29
CA GLY A 86 8.82 -12.89 -6.45
C GLY A 86 10.19 -13.18 -7.07
N ALA A 87 10.39 -14.38 -7.61
CA ALA A 87 11.60 -14.77 -8.32
C ALA A 87 11.91 -13.86 -9.53
N SER A 88 10.89 -13.44 -10.29
CA SER A 88 11.06 -12.50 -11.42
C SER A 88 11.20 -11.04 -10.96
N ILE A 89 10.62 -10.67 -9.82
CA ILE A 89 10.68 -9.32 -9.26
C ILE A 89 12.09 -8.99 -8.76
N PHE A 90 12.78 -9.99 -8.21
CA PHE A 90 14.10 -9.87 -7.56
C PHE A 90 15.24 -10.56 -8.33
N ASP A 91 14.98 -11.02 -9.57
CA ASP A 91 15.90 -11.80 -10.42
C ASP A 91 16.67 -12.91 -9.63
N CYS A 92 15.89 -13.78 -8.96
CA CYS A 92 16.43 -14.73 -8.00
C CYS A 92 15.76 -16.11 -8.09
N LYS A 93 16.34 -17.11 -7.43
CA LYS A 93 15.71 -18.44 -7.31
C LYS A 93 14.54 -18.38 -6.32
N PRO A 94 13.42 -19.08 -6.56
CA PRO A 94 12.31 -19.15 -5.60
C PRO A 94 12.74 -19.51 -4.16
N SER A 95 13.73 -20.41 -4.03
CA SER A 95 14.32 -20.81 -2.75
C SER A 95 14.96 -19.68 -1.93
N GLU A 96 15.35 -18.57 -2.58
CA GLU A 96 15.89 -17.39 -1.91
C GLU A 96 14.77 -16.53 -1.26
N LEU A 97 13.50 -16.87 -1.48
CA LEU A 97 12.33 -16.18 -0.93
C LEU A 97 11.58 -16.99 0.14
N ASP A 98 11.86 -18.29 0.28
CA ASP A 98 11.15 -19.22 1.16
C ASP A 98 11.24 -18.83 2.65
N THR A 99 12.43 -18.44 3.11
CA THR A 99 12.70 -18.13 4.53
C THR A 99 12.81 -16.63 4.78
N ALA A 100 12.59 -16.20 6.03
CA ALA A 100 12.82 -14.79 6.41
C ALA A 100 14.29 -14.39 6.23
N THR A 101 15.21 -15.27 6.64
CA THR A 101 16.66 -15.06 6.56
C THR A 101 17.16 -14.93 5.12
N ALA A 102 16.72 -15.80 4.20
CA ALA A 102 17.13 -15.71 2.79
C ALA A 102 16.66 -14.40 2.13
N ARG A 103 15.45 -13.95 2.47
CA ARG A 103 14.89 -12.67 1.99
C ARG A 103 15.69 -11.43 2.42
N MET A 104 16.53 -11.52 3.44
CA MET A 104 17.39 -10.40 3.86
C MET A 104 18.44 -10.00 2.82
N LYS A 105 18.69 -10.84 1.80
CA LYS A 105 19.50 -10.48 0.62
C LYS A 105 18.93 -9.26 -0.12
N PHE A 106 17.61 -9.11 -0.17
CA PHE A 106 16.92 -8.04 -0.90
C PHE A 106 16.61 -6.81 -0.05
N LYS A 107 17.21 -6.72 1.15
CA LYS A 107 16.91 -5.68 2.16
C LYS A 107 17.09 -4.26 1.60
N GLU A 108 18.10 -4.04 0.76
CA GLU A 108 18.40 -2.73 0.17
C GLU A 108 17.38 -2.35 -0.92
N ASP A 109 17.02 -3.31 -1.77
CA ASP A 109 16.04 -3.14 -2.85
C ASP A 109 14.70 -2.66 -2.32
N ILE A 110 14.22 -3.32 -1.26
CA ILE A 110 12.95 -3.01 -0.59
C ILE A 110 13.07 -1.82 0.37
N GLY A 111 14.29 -1.37 0.70
CA GLY A 111 14.53 -0.21 1.58
C GLY A 111 14.47 -0.49 3.08
N PHE A 112 14.68 -1.74 3.51
CA PHE A 112 14.84 -2.14 4.90
C PHE A 112 16.06 -1.45 5.51
N ILE A 113 15.87 -0.85 6.68
CA ILE A 113 16.93 -0.32 7.54
C ILE A 113 16.78 -0.95 8.92
N GLU A 114 17.92 -1.33 9.48
CA GLU A 114 18.11 -1.60 10.90
C GLU A 114 18.93 -0.43 11.46
N GLU A 115 18.35 0.31 12.39
CA GLU A 115 18.97 1.46 13.05
C GLU A 115 19.89 0.97 14.19
N ALA A 116 20.76 1.85 14.67
CA ALA A 116 21.79 1.49 15.67
C ALA A 116 21.23 1.05 17.04
N ASP A 117 19.96 1.34 17.33
CA ASP A 117 19.24 0.90 18.53
C ASP A 117 18.51 -0.46 18.35
N GLY A 118 18.66 -1.10 17.19
CA GLY A 118 17.97 -2.34 16.84
C GLY A 118 16.52 -2.13 16.39
N THR A 119 16.03 -0.89 16.31
CA THR A 119 14.74 -0.62 15.65
C THR A 119 14.89 -0.86 14.15
N THR A 120 13.88 -1.49 13.56
CA THR A 120 13.80 -1.64 12.12
C THR A 120 12.79 -0.65 11.58
N ARG A 121 13.01 -0.19 10.35
CA ARG A 121 12.08 0.67 9.61
C ARG A 121 12.43 0.63 8.13
N TYR A 122 11.70 1.41 7.35
CA TYR A 122 11.93 1.50 5.92
C TYR A 122 12.28 2.90 5.46
N LYS A 123 12.81 2.94 4.23
CA LYS A 123 12.67 4.07 3.34
C LYS A 123 11.39 3.85 2.55
N SER A 124 10.48 4.82 2.58
CA SER A 124 9.40 4.89 1.60
C SER A 124 10.00 4.82 0.20
N LEU A 125 10.85 5.79 -0.13
CA LEU A 125 11.47 5.95 -1.44
C LEU A 125 12.62 4.95 -1.71
N CYS A 126 12.32 3.65 -1.66
CA CYS A 126 13.23 2.53 -1.87
C CYS A 126 13.48 2.18 -3.36
N LEU A 127 14.54 1.43 -3.61
CA LEU A 127 15.12 1.18 -4.93
C LEU A 127 14.13 0.50 -5.89
N ILE A 128 13.40 -0.51 -5.40
CA ILE A 128 12.42 -1.29 -6.16
C ILE A 128 11.24 -0.47 -6.71
N LEU A 129 11.07 0.78 -6.26
CA LEU A 129 10.06 1.68 -6.81
C LEU A 129 10.48 2.29 -8.15
N TYR A 130 11.78 2.44 -8.41
CA TYR A 130 12.28 3.17 -9.57
C TYR A 130 12.60 2.24 -10.73
N LYS A 131 12.25 2.68 -11.94
CA LYS A 131 12.93 2.20 -13.14
C LYS A 131 14.40 2.64 -13.08
N ASP A 132 15.35 1.74 -13.32
CA ASP A 132 16.78 2.06 -13.51
C ASP A 132 17.35 3.03 -12.44
N TYR A 133 17.39 2.60 -11.17
CA TYR A 133 17.79 3.46 -10.04
C TYR A 133 19.30 3.79 -10.03
N GLU A 134 19.64 5.06 -10.30
CA GLU A 134 21.02 5.57 -10.37
C GLU A 134 21.46 6.25 -9.04
N GLY A 135 21.12 5.66 -7.90
CA GLY A 135 21.58 6.13 -6.58
C GLY A 135 20.88 7.39 -6.02
N HIS A 136 19.97 8.02 -6.76
CA HIS A 136 19.30 9.26 -6.35
C HIS A 136 17.81 9.29 -6.75
N HIS A 137 17.01 10.13 -6.06
CA HIS A 137 15.56 10.25 -6.33
C HIS A 137 15.28 10.99 -7.65
N GLU A 138 15.09 10.24 -8.73
CA GLU A 138 14.59 10.80 -10.00
C GLU A 138 13.06 10.68 -10.10
N LYS A 139 12.38 11.84 -10.02
CA LYS A 139 10.91 11.95 -10.11
C LYS A 139 10.29 11.32 -11.35
N ARG A 140 11.05 11.20 -12.45
CA ARG A 140 10.55 10.63 -13.73
C ARG A 140 10.62 9.11 -13.78
N LYS A 141 11.37 8.49 -12.87
CA LYS A 141 11.62 7.04 -12.83
C LYS A 141 10.85 6.34 -11.70
N ILE A 142 10.41 7.08 -10.68
CA ILE A 142 9.65 6.54 -9.55
C ILE A 142 8.30 5.96 -9.98
N PHE A 143 7.95 4.80 -9.41
CA PHE A 143 6.81 3.96 -9.73
C PHE A 143 6.74 3.45 -11.18
N LEU A 144 7.86 3.47 -11.90
CA LEU A 144 7.99 2.91 -13.25
C LEU A 144 8.79 1.60 -13.28
N ASN A 145 9.20 1.06 -12.13
CA ASN A 145 9.84 -0.25 -12.07
C ASN A 145 8.86 -1.35 -12.57
N PRO A 146 9.22 -2.15 -13.58
CA PRO A 146 8.34 -3.21 -14.10
C PRO A 146 7.87 -4.22 -13.05
N SER A 147 8.66 -4.46 -12.00
CA SER A 147 8.30 -5.35 -10.88
C SER A 147 7.04 -4.90 -10.14
N LEU A 148 6.75 -3.59 -10.09
CA LEU A 148 5.50 -3.07 -9.52
C LEU A 148 4.28 -3.49 -10.35
N PHE A 149 4.43 -3.59 -11.66
CA PHE A 149 3.37 -3.99 -12.58
C PHE A 149 3.11 -5.51 -12.49
N GLN A 150 4.17 -6.32 -12.34
CA GLN A 150 4.05 -7.75 -12.05
C GLN A 150 3.39 -8.02 -10.69
N ALA A 151 3.79 -7.30 -9.65
CA ALA A 151 3.16 -7.36 -8.32
C ALA A 151 1.69 -6.94 -8.39
N ARG A 152 1.38 -5.84 -9.09
CA ARG A 152 0.00 -5.37 -9.31
C ARG A 152 -0.83 -6.41 -10.06
N TYR A 153 -0.32 -7.05 -11.11
CA TYR A 153 -1.05 -8.08 -11.84
C TYR A 153 -1.33 -9.30 -10.95
N THR A 154 -0.32 -9.77 -10.22
CA THR A 154 -0.40 -10.89 -9.27
C THR A 154 -1.29 -10.60 -8.06
N LEU A 155 -1.44 -9.34 -7.68
CA LEU A 155 -2.38 -8.89 -6.66
C LEU A 155 -3.73 -8.44 -7.22
N SER A 156 -3.91 -8.22 -8.53
CA SER A 156 -5.23 -7.85 -9.09
C SER A 156 -6.27 -8.97 -8.98
N VAL A 157 -5.82 -10.12 -8.50
CA VAL A 157 -6.51 -11.37 -8.26
C VAL A 157 -6.55 -11.75 -6.76
N ASP A 158 -6.07 -10.91 -5.84
CA ASP A 158 -6.17 -11.06 -4.36
C ASP A 158 -6.24 -9.73 -3.57
N MET A 159 -7.32 -9.53 -2.83
CA MET A 159 -7.78 -8.21 -2.36
C MET A 159 -6.99 -7.49 -1.22
N GLN A 160 -5.78 -7.89 -0.74
CA GLN A 160 -5.10 -7.19 0.42
C GLN A 160 -3.55 -7.30 0.66
N LEU A 161 -3.00 -6.38 1.50
CA LEU A 161 -1.59 -6.11 1.92
C LEU A 161 -1.44 -5.67 3.43
N GLN A 162 -0.74 -4.61 3.87
CA GLN A 162 -0.78 -4.16 5.31
C GLN A 162 -0.26 -2.74 5.59
N PRO A 163 -0.43 -2.21 6.82
CA PRO A 163 0.17 -0.95 7.23
C PRO A 163 1.63 -1.04 7.68
N VAL A 164 1.94 -1.99 8.56
CA VAL A 164 3.29 -2.18 9.11
C VAL A 164 3.80 -3.61 8.86
N GLY A 165 5.05 -3.76 8.45
CA GLY A 165 5.72 -5.05 8.28
C GLY A 165 5.99 -5.71 9.64
N SER A 166 5.20 -6.69 10.04
CA SER A 166 5.28 -7.30 11.38
C SER A 166 6.62 -7.98 11.72
N SER A 167 7.43 -8.32 10.72
CA SER A 167 8.77 -8.89 10.89
C SER A 167 9.91 -7.87 10.81
N THR A 168 9.61 -6.61 10.45
CA THR A 168 10.56 -5.72 9.77
C THR A 168 10.26 -4.21 9.93
N ASN A 169 9.18 -3.86 10.63
CA ASN A 169 8.63 -2.51 10.82
C ASN A 169 8.48 -1.65 9.54
N ILE A 170 8.10 -2.27 8.42
CA ILE A 170 7.85 -1.56 7.15
C ILE A 170 6.58 -0.72 7.24
N HIS A 171 6.64 0.60 7.34
CA HIS A 171 5.47 1.49 7.32
C HIS A 171 4.81 1.61 5.93
N TYR A 172 4.49 0.47 5.30
CA TYR A 172 3.85 0.32 3.99
C TYR A 172 2.63 1.24 3.78
N GLN A 173 1.85 1.52 4.83
CA GLN A 173 0.72 2.45 4.75
C GLN A 173 1.17 3.91 4.69
N ASP A 174 2.13 4.33 5.51
CA ASP A 174 2.66 5.70 5.48
C ASP A 174 3.38 5.96 4.15
N ASP A 175 4.10 4.96 3.66
CA ASP A 175 4.71 4.90 2.33
C ASP A 175 3.66 5.07 1.22
N PHE A 176 2.60 4.27 1.24
CA PHE A 176 1.48 4.37 0.28
C PHE A 176 0.80 5.74 0.31
N GLU A 177 0.52 6.29 1.50
CA GLU A 177 -0.08 7.61 1.67
C GLU A 177 0.82 8.73 1.18
N TYR A 178 2.12 8.60 1.41
CA TYR A 178 3.11 9.53 0.88
C TYR A 178 3.08 9.53 -0.66
N TYR A 179 3.02 8.36 -1.31
CA TYR A 179 2.92 8.28 -2.78
C TYR A 179 1.60 8.83 -3.29
N LEU A 180 0.49 8.49 -2.65
CA LEU A 180 -0.82 8.96 -3.05
C LEU A 180 -0.93 10.48 -2.90
N LYS A 181 -0.43 11.05 -1.80
CA LYS A 181 -0.34 12.52 -1.59
C LYS A 181 0.58 13.18 -2.62
N TYR A 182 1.73 12.56 -2.93
CA TYR A 182 2.69 13.06 -3.91
C TYR A 182 2.11 13.11 -5.33
N LEU A 183 1.50 12.01 -5.78
CA LEU A 183 0.84 11.90 -7.08
C LEU A 183 -0.37 12.85 -7.17
N HIS A 184 -1.22 12.89 -6.13
CA HIS A 184 -2.41 13.75 -6.10
C HIS A 184 -2.05 15.23 -6.15
N LYS A 185 -1.08 15.67 -5.33
CA LYS A 185 -0.57 17.05 -5.39
C LYS A 185 0.02 17.38 -6.75
N GLY A 186 0.76 16.45 -7.35
CA GLY A 186 1.32 16.61 -8.69
C GLY A 186 0.27 16.79 -9.79
N VAL A 187 -0.84 16.04 -9.73
CA VAL A 187 -1.97 16.23 -10.65
C VAL A 187 -2.63 17.59 -10.43
N GLN A 188 -2.88 17.98 -9.17
CA GLN A 188 -3.48 19.28 -8.83
C GLN A 188 -2.64 20.48 -9.32
N THR A 189 -1.31 20.35 -9.36
CA THR A 189 -0.40 21.42 -9.83
C THR A 189 0.03 21.26 -11.29
N GLU A 190 -0.60 20.36 -12.06
CA GLU A 190 -0.23 20.01 -13.43
C GLU A 190 1.28 19.71 -13.62
N ASP A 191 1.91 19.06 -12.63
CA ASP A 191 3.33 18.74 -12.67
C ASP A 191 3.63 17.83 -13.88
N ARG A 192 4.39 18.37 -14.83
CA ARG A 192 4.71 17.72 -16.11
C ARG A 192 5.35 16.34 -15.97
N HIS A 193 6.03 16.04 -14.85
CA HIS A 193 6.64 14.74 -14.58
C HIS A 193 5.62 13.75 -14.08
N ILE A 194 4.73 14.17 -13.17
CA ILE A 194 3.61 13.35 -12.69
C ILE A 194 2.64 13.02 -13.83
N MET A 195 2.32 14.01 -14.68
CA MET A 195 1.53 13.81 -15.88
C MET A 195 2.23 12.91 -16.94
N ALA A 196 3.56 12.79 -16.89
CA ALA A 196 4.29 11.79 -17.69
C ALA A 196 4.15 10.38 -17.11
N ILE A 197 4.27 10.20 -15.78
CA ILE A 197 4.04 8.90 -15.10
C ILE A 197 2.64 8.35 -15.46
N PHE A 198 1.59 9.18 -15.36
CA PHE A 198 0.23 8.75 -15.70
C PHE A 198 0.06 8.37 -17.18
N ARG A 199 0.78 9.03 -18.11
CA ARG A 199 0.78 8.63 -19.53
C ARG A 199 1.46 7.29 -19.74
N THR A 200 2.68 7.09 -19.21
CA THR A 200 3.40 5.81 -19.29
C THR A 200 2.62 4.66 -18.65
N TRP A 201 1.92 4.91 -17.54
CA TRP A 201 1.01 3.92 -16.95
C TRP A 201 -0.16 3.61 -17.87
N ASN A 202 -0.79 4.63 -18.49
CA ASN A 202 -1.91 4.39 -19.40
C ASN A 202 -1.46 3.56 -20.61
N GLU A 203 -0.35 3.92 -21.26
CA GLU A 203 0.27 3.16 -22.37
C GLU A 203 0.61 1.70 -22.02
N HIS A 204 0.85 1.41 -20.74
CA HIS A 204 1.18 0.06 -20.27
C HIS A 204 -0.03 -0.75 -19.78
N PHE A 205 -1.20 -0.12 -19.59
CA PHE A 205 -2.36 -0.75 -18.96
C PHE A 205 -3.68 -0.65 -19.75
N TYR A 206 -3.74 0.18 -20.80
CA TYR A 206 -4.94 0.44 -21.62
C TYR A 206 -4.58 0.63 -23.09
#